data_AF-A0A4W4DXP5-F1
#
_entry.id   AF-A0A4W4DXP5-F1
#
_cell.length_a   1.000
_cell.length_b   1.000
_cell.length_c   1.000
_cell.angle_alpha   90.00
_cell.angle_beta   90.00
_cell.angle_gamma   90.00
#
_symmetry.space_group_name_H-M   'P 1'
#
loop_
_entity.id
_entity.type
_entity.pdbx_description
1 polymer ?
#
loop_
_entity_poly.entity_id
_entity_poly.type
_entity_poly.pdbx_seq_one_letter_code
_entity_poly.pdbx_strand_id
1 'polypeptide(L)'
;MNDKKAQQANEAALREYGKTQIQHIKQQKDLLECKQKHKQRKHIITPKEAILEQNVPEHLVCMLRLKAFREEMRRGAEQDFHEPSRCTACLAKRADLALDFFMRNKKSQLQTHLLEDKIQDHVCNKDTVCLLGEMLKYIPKPSDEPGEIWKKLLSERHKLHNNK
;
A
#
# COMPACT_ATOMS: atom_id res chain seq x y z
N MET A 1 -40.68 -20.09 6.28
CA MET A 1 -40.95 -18.65 6.53
C MET A 1 -39.67 -17.79 6.60
N ASN A 2 -38.48 -18.40 6.62
CA ASN A 2 -37.21 -17.67 6.83
C ASN A 2 -36.57 -17.14 5.54
N ASP A 3 -36.76 -17.82 4.40
CA ASP A 3 -36.09 -17.45 3.13
C ASP A 3 -36.63 -16.16 2.52
N LYS A 4 -37.95 -15.93 2.62
CA LYS A 4 -38.58 -14.67 2.16
C LYS A 4 -38.07 -13.45 2.94
N LYS A 5 -37.76 -13.63 4.23
CA LYS A 5 -37.27 -12.55 5.11
C LYS A 5 -35.80 -12.22 4.81
N ALA A 6 -34.99 -13.24 4.53
CA ALA A 6 -33.60 -13.07 4.09
C ALA A 6 -33.52 -12.38 2.71
N GLN A 7 -34.39 -12.75 1.79
CA GLN A 7 -34.43 -12.16 0.45
C GLN A 7 -34.88 -10.69 0.48
N GLN A 8 -35.86 -10.36 1.32
CA GLN A 8 -36.33 -8.99 1.51
C GLN A 8 -35.27 -8.09 2.18
N ALA A 9 -34.48 -8.64 3.11
CA ALA A 9 -33.35 -7.94 3.74
C ALA A 9 -32.21 -7.67 2.74
N ASN A 10 -31.90 -8.64 1.86
CA ASN A 10 -30.87 -8.47 0.84
C ASN A 10 -31.27 -7.40 -0.20
N GLU A 11 -32.54 -7.39 -0.65
CA GLU A 11 -33.02 -6.33 -1.53
C GLU A 11 -33.00 -4.94 -0.86
N ALA A 12 -33.30 -4.86 0.44
CA ALA A 12 -33.20 -3.60 1.18
C ALA A 12 -31.75 -3.10 1.23
N ALA A 13 -30.79 -3.99 1.50
CA ALA A 13 -29.36 -3.67 1.50
C ALA A 13 -28.86 -3.21 0.12
N LEU A 14 -29.31 -3.86 -0.96
CA LEU A 14 -28.99 -3.45 -2.33
C LEU A 14 -29.58 -2.08 -2.69
N ARG A 15 -30.81 -1.80 -2.26
CA ARG A 15 -31.46 -0.48 -2.44
C ARG A 15 -30.72 0.61 -1.66
N GLU A 16 -30.25 0.32 -0.46
CA GLU A 16 -29.50 1.25 0.37
C GLU A 16 -28.12 1.54 -0.22
N TYR A 17 -27.39 0.49 -0.62
CA TYR A 17 -26.12 0.62 -1.34
C TYR A 17 -26.26 1.47 -2.61
N GLY A 18 -27.29 1.22 -3.41
CA GLY A 18 -27.58 2.03 -4.61
C GLY A 18 -27.80 3.51 -4.31
N LYS A 19 -28.55 3.83 -3.23
CA LYS A 19 -28.75 5.22 -2.78
C LYS A 19 -27.43 5.88 -2.37
N THR A 20 -26.58 5.17 -1.63
CA THR A 20 -25.27 5.68 -1.19
C THR A 20 -24.35 5.96 -2.38
N GLN A 21 -24.33 5.07 -3.40
CA GLN A 21 -23.53 5.28 -4.61
C GLN A 21 -23.99 6.50 -5.42
N ILE A 22 -25.31 6.67 -5.58
CA ILE A 22 -25.88 7.83 -6.26
C ILE A 22 -25.52 9.13 -5.53
N GLN A 23 -25.59 9.11 -4.19
CA GLN A 23 -25.22 10.27 -3.37
C GLN A 23 -23.73 10.60 -3.48
N HIS A 24 -22.86 9.60 -3.50
CA HIS A 24 -21.43 9.78 -3.68
C HIS A 24 -21.10 10.40 -5.06
N ILE A 25 -21.73 9.93 -6.13
CA ILE A 25 -21.57 10.48 -7.49
C ILE A 25 -22.04 11.95 -7.53
N LYS A 26 -23.16 12.27 -6.89
CA LYS A 26 -23.69 13.64 -6.83
C LYS A 26 -22.74 14.57 -6.08
N GLN A 27 -22.25 14.15 -4.92
CA GLN A 27 -21.25 14.91 -4.14
C GLN A 27 -19.96 15.11 -4.93
N GLN A 28 -19.48 14.09 -5.64
CA GLN A 28 -18.29 14.18 -6.48
C GLN A 28 -18.46 15.20 -7.61
N LYS A 29 -19.65 15.23 -8.23
CA LYS A 29 -19.99 16.23 -9.26
C LYS A 29 -20.05 17.65 -8.67
N ASP A 30 -20.66 17.84 -7.50
CA ASP A 30 -20.74 19.13 -6.83
C ASP A 30 -19.34 19.65 -6.42
N LEU A 31 -18.45 18.76 -5.97
CA LEU A 31 -17.04 19.08 -5.69
C LEU A 31 -16.25 19.48 -6.95
N LEU A 32 -16.51 18.81 -8.08
CA LEU A 32 -15.88 19.15 -9.36
C LEU A 32 -16.42 20.48 -9.92
N GLU A 33 -17.72 20.75 -9.82
CA GLU A 33 -18.31 22.06 -10.15
C GLU A 33 -17.74 23.18 -9.28
N CYS A 34 -17.59 22.96 -7.97
CA CYS A 34 -17.01 23.95 -7.07
C CYS A 34 -15.56 24.29 -7.45
N LYS A 35 -14.75 23.28 -7.82
CA LYS A 35 -13.38 23.46 -8.34
C LYS A 35 -13.36 24.20 -9.68
N GLN A 36 -14.31 23.95 -10.58
CA GLN A 36 -14.42 24.68 -11.85
C GLN A 36 -14.84 26.14 -11.63
N LYS A 37 -15.81 26.41 -10.75
CA LYS A 37 -16.23 27.77 -10.38
C LYS A 37 -15.08 28.56 -9.71
N HIS A 38 -14.25 27.91 -8.91
CA HIS A 38 -13.02 28.51 -8.36
C HIS A 38 -11.92 28.76 -9.41
N LYS A 39 -11.80 27.92 -10.45
CA LYS A 39 -10.88 28.17 -11.58
C LYS A 39 -11.37 29.30 -12.48
N GLN A 40 -12.68 29.44 -12.71
CA GLN A 40 -13.25 30.54 -13.49
C GLN A 40 -13.27 31.87 -12.72
N ARG A 41 -13.28 31.86 -11.38
CA ARG A 41 -13.09 33.04 -10.53
C ARG A 41 -11.67 33.59 -10.48
N LYS A 42 -10.72 32.99 -11.22
CA LYS A 42 -9.48 33.69 -11.56
C LYS A 42 -9.81 34.78 -12.59
N HIS A 43 -10.48 35.83 -12.13
CA HIS A 43 -10.48 37.09 -12.85
C HIS A 43 -9.02 37.43 -13.12
N ILE A 44 -8.66 37.46 -14.39
CA ILE A 44 -7.54 38.25 -14.86
C ILE A 44 -7.86 39.66 -14.38
N ILE A 45 -7.18 40.11 -13.33
CA ILE A 45 -7.14 41.52 -13.00
C ILE A 45 -6.33 42.13 -14.14
N THR A 46 -7.00 42.53 -15.22
CA THR A 46 -6.43 43.53 -16.12
C THR A 46 -6.23 44.77 -15.26
N PRO A 47 -5.00 45.31 -15.14
CA PRO A 47 -4.77 46.52 -14.37
C PRO A 47 -5.53 47.65 -15.07
N LYS A 48 -6.74 47.93 -14.60
CA LYS A 48 -7.51 49.07 -15.05
C LYS A 48 -6.95 50.27 -14.32
N GLU A 49 -6.08 50.98 -15.03
CA GLU A 49 -5.56 52.33 -14.75
C GLU A 49 -4.81 52.47 -13.41
N ALA A 50 -3.67 53.14 -13.46
CA ALA A 50 -2.88 53.44 -12.27
C ALA A 50 -3.75 54.26 -11.31
N ILE A 51 -4.25 53.61 -10.26
CA ILE A 51 -4.89 54.28 -9.13
C ILE A 51 -3.82 55.20 -8.56
N LEU A 52 -3.98 56.49 -8.87
CA LEU A 52 -3.24 57.60 -8.31
C LEU A 52 -3.10 57.36 -6.80
N GLU A 53 -1.85 57.32 -6.34
CA GLU A 53 -1.41 57.03 -4.97
C GLU A 53 -2.51 57.12 -3.91
N GLN A 54 -3.23 56.01 -3.73
CA GLN A 54 -3.97 55.82 -2.49
C GLN A 54 -2.92 55.57 -1.42
N ASN A 55 -2.46 56.66 -0.80
CA ASN A 55 -1.68 56.63 0.43
C ASN A 55 -2.56 56.04 1.53
N VAL A 56 -2.72 54.71 1.51
CA VAL A 56 -3.34 53.97 2.60
C VAL A 56 -2.40 54.12 3.79
N PRO A 57 -2.84 54.75 4.89
CA PRO A 57 -1.97 54.91 6.04
C PRO A 57 -1.50 53.54 6.56
N GLU A 58 -0.18 53.38 6.72
CA GLU A 58 0.45 52.12 7.15
C GLU A 58 -0.18 51.57 8.44
N HIS A 59 -0.62 52.46 9.34
CA HIS A 59 -1.28 52.07 10.59
C HIS A 59 -2.58 51.29 10.37
N LEU A 60 -3.35 51.57 9.31
CA LEU A 60 -4.56 50.81 8.98
C LEU A 60 -4.23 49.42 8.46
N VAL A 61 -3.17 49.32 7.64
CA VAL A 61 -2.67 48.04 7.13
C VAL A 61 -2.17 47.17 8.28
N CYS A 62 -1.35 47.74 9.17
CA CYS A 62 -0.89 47.09 10.39
C CYS A 62 -2.05 46.63 11.29
N MET A 63 -3.07 47.48 11.47
CA MET A 63 -4.25 47.12 12.25
C MET A 63 -5.04 45.96 11.62
N LEU A 64 -5.22 45.96 10.30
CA LEU A 64 -5.90 44.87 9.59
C LEU A 64 -5.12 43.56 9.68
N ARG A 65 -3.79 43.60 9.52
CA ARG A 65 -2.90 42.43 9.71
C ARG A 65 -3.04 41.85 11.11
N LEU A 66 -3.01 42.70 12.14
CA LEU A 66 -3.16 42.27 13.53
C LEU A 66 -4.54 41.67 13.81
N LYS A 67 -5.60 42.24 13.24
CA LYS A 67 -6.96 41.68 13.34
C LYS A 67 -7.07 40.32 12.65
N ALA A 68 -6.52 40.19 11.45
CA ALA A 68 -6.50 38.94 10.70
C ALA A 68 -5.72 37.86 11.46
N PHE A 69 -4.54 38.20 11.97
CA PHE A 69 -3.72 37.29 12.77
C PHE A 69 -4.46 36.83 14.04
N ARG A 70 -5.10 37.75 14.76
CA ARG A 70 -5.88 37.42 15.95
C ARG A 70 -7.04 36.46 15.62
N GLU A 71 -7.73 36.70 14.51
CA GLU A 71 -8.83 35.86 14.06
C GLU A 71 -8.34 34.48 13.62
N GLU A 72 -7.19 34.39 12.97
CA GLU A 72 -6.57 33.10 12.63
C GLU A 72 -6.18 32.31 13.88
N MET A 73 -5.61 32.98 14.90
CA MET A 73 -5.30 32.35 16.18
C MET A 73 -6.58 31.90 16.91
N ARG A 74 -7.64 32.71 16.91
CA ARG A 74 -8.95 32.34 17.49
C ARG A 74 -9.52 31.11 16.80
N ARG A 75 -9.55 31.10 15.46
CA ARG A 75 -10.01 29.96 14.67
C ARG A 75 -9.17 28.71 14.92
N GLY A 76 -7.86 28.85 15.04
CA GLY A 76 -6.97 27.73 15.39
C GLY A 76 -7.20 27.18 16.80
N ALA A 77 -7.52 28.05 17.76
CA ALA A 77 -7.80 27.65 19.13
C ALA A 77 -9.19 26.99 19.30
N GLU A 78 -10.17 27.42 18.51
CA GLU A 78 -11.53 26.85 18.50
C GLU A 78 -11.67 25.65 17.56
N GLN A 79 -10.66 25.39 16.73
CA GLN A 79 -10.69 24.26 15.82
C GLN A 79 -10.53 22.96 16.61
N ASP A 80 -11.60 22.17 16.65
CA ASP A 80 -11.55 20.82 17.20
C ASP A 80 -10.55 19.96 16.40
N PHE A 81 -9.46 19.57 17.07
CA PHE A 81 -8.52 18.63 16.50
C PHE A 81 -9.09 17.22 16.57
N HIS A 82 -8.97 16.50 15.47
CA HIS A 82 -9.27 15.08 15.45
C HIS A 82 -8.29 14.35 16.37
N GLU A 83 -8.81 13.67 17.39
CA GLU A 83 -8.02 12.88 18.34
C GLU A 83 -8.14 11.39 18.00
N PRO A 84 -7.13 10.78 17.32
CA PRO A 84 -7.24 9.41 16.84
C PRO A 84 -7.38 8.39 17.96
N SER A 85 -6.90 8.71 19.17
CA SER A 85 -7.02 7.84 20.35
C SER A 85 -8.45 7.71 20.88
N ARG A 86 -9.33 8.68 20.56
CA ARG A 86 -10.74 8.71 20.99
C ARG A 86 -11.70 8.37 19.85
N CYS A 87 -11.22 8.35 18.60
CA CYS A 87 -12.02 8.01 17.44
C CYS A 87 -12.14 6.50 17.25
N THR A 88 -13.37 5.99 17.28
CA THR A 88 -13.66 4.55 17.10
C THR A 88 -13.18 4.01 15.76
N ALA A 89 -13.33 4.76 14.67
CA ALA A 89 -12.85 4.36 13.34
C ALA A 89 -11.31 4.25 13.29
N CYS A 90 -10.60 5.19 13.94
CA CYS A 90 -9.13 5.17 14.00
C CYS A 90 -8.63 4.03 14.90
N LEU A 91 -9.30 3.79 16.03
CA LEU A 91 -9.00 2.66 16.90
C LEU A 91 -9.22 1.32 16.19
N ALA A 92 -10.34 1.16 15.48
CA ALA A 92 -10.61 -0.04 14.67
C ALA A 92 -9.51 -0.24 13.62
N LYS A 93 -9.15 0.82 12.88
CA LYS A 93 -8.08 0.71 11.88
C LYS A 93 -6.73 0.36 12.49
N ARG A 94 -6.43 0.90 13.68
CA ARG A 94 -5.20 0.57 14.42
C ARG A 94 -5.19 -0.90 14.86
N ALA A 95 -6.33 -1.43 15.31
CA ALA A 95 -6.47 -2.85 15.66
C ALA A 95 -6.25 -3.76 14.44
N ASP A 96 -6.84 -3.42 13.29
CA ASP A 96 -6.63 -4.18 12.05
C ASP A 96 -5.16 -4.22 11.63
N LEU A 97 -4.48 -3.07 11.68
CA LEU A 97 -3.06 -2.97 11.36
C LEU A 97 -2.19 -3.76 12.35
N ALA A 98 -2.54 -3.71 13.64
CA ALA A 98 -1.83 -4.49 14.66
C ALA A 98 -1.99 -6.00 14.44
N LEU A 99 -3.19 -6.45 14.05
CA LEU A 99 -3.46 -7.85 13.74
C LEU A 99 -2.68 -8.31 12.50
N ASP A 100 -2.71 -7.55 11.40
CA ASP A 100 -1.96 -7.87 10.20
C ASP A 100 -0.45 -7.93 10.47
N PHE A 101 0.09 -6.97 11.22
CA PHE A 101 1.49 -6.99 11.64
C PHE A 101 1.81 -8.22 12.48
N PHE A 102 0.97 -8.55 13.47
CA PHE A 102 1.16 -9.73 14.31
C PHE A 102 1.21 -11.01 13.48
N MET A 103 0.27 -11.19 12.56
CA MET A 103 0.21 -12.38 11.69
C MET A 103 1.44 -12.50 10.80
N ARG A 104 1.90 -11.41 10.20
CA ARG A 104 3.13 -11.39 9.39
C ARG A 104 4.35 -11.74 10.22
N ASN A 105 4.48 -11.15 11.39
CA ASN A 105 5.60 -11.41 12.29
C ASN A 105 5.62 -12.88 12.75
N LYS A 106 4.47 -13.44 13.12
CA LYS A 106 4.37 -14.86 13.51
C LYS A 106 4.66 -15.81 12.37
N LYS A 107 4.16 -15.53 11.17
CA LYS A 107 4.50 -16.29 9.97
C LYS A 107 6.00 -16.26 9.71
N SER A 108 6.62 -15.09 9.77
CA SER A 108 8.06 -14.93 9.57
C SER A 108 8.85 -15.75 10.59
N GLN A 109 8.50 -15.68 11.89
CA GLN A 109 9.15 -16.46 12.94
C GLN A 109 9.10 -17.97 12.66
N LEU A 110 7.92 -18.50 12.31
CA LEU A 110 7.78 -19.92 11.98
C LEU A 110 8.57 -20.33 10.74
N GLN A 111 8.60 -19.48 9.71
CA GLN A 111 9.38 -19.75 8.50
C GLN A 111 10.88 -19.76 8.79
N THR A 112 11.37 -18.84 9.63
CA THR A 112 12.75 -18.81 10.08
C THR A 112 13.11 -20.09 10.85
N HIS A 113 12.31 -20.47 11.84
CA HIS A 113 12.57 -21.70 12.60
C HIS A 113 12.54 -22.96 11.72
N LEU A 114 11.57 -23.06 10.81
CA LEU A 114 11.53 -24.18 9.86
C LEU A 114 12.77 -24.23 8.96
N LEU A 115 13.31 -23.08 8.56
CA LEU A 115 14.53 -23.01 7.77
C LEU A 115 15.74 -23.46 8.60
N GLU A 116 15.86 -22.98 9.84
CA GLU A 116 16.90 -23.37 10.79
C GLU A 116 16.87 -24.88 11.04
N ASP A 117 15.69 -25.45 11.31
CA ASP A 117 15.51 -26.90 11.51
C ASP A 117 15.96 -27.69 10.28
N LYS A 118 15.62 -27.24 9.07
CA LYS A 118 16.06 -27.90 7.83
C LYS A 118 17.56 -27.80 7.60
N ILE A 119 18.16 -26.66 7.93
CA ILE A 119 19.62 -26.50 7.85
C ILE A 119 20.28 -27.44 8.85
N GLN A 120 19.79 -27.49 10.08
CA GLN A 120 20.31 -28.35 11.13
C GLN A 120 20.16 -29.83 10.75
N ASP A 121 18.99 -30.25 10.26
CA ASP A 121 18.74 -31.61 9.77
C ASP A 121 19.70 -31.96 8.63
N HIS A 122 19.91 -31.04 7.67
CA HIS A 122 20.85 -31.23 6.59
C HIS A 122 22.29 -31.40 7.08
N VAL A 123 22.74 -30.56 8.02
CA VAL A 123 24.09 -30.64 8.58
C VAL A 123 24.28 -31.92 9.41
N CYS A 124 23.28 -32.33 10.18
CA CYS A 124 23.34 -33.53 11.02
C CYS A 124 23.22 -34.84 10.22
N ASN A 125 22.37 -34.88 9.20
CA ASN A 125 22.09 -36.11 8.44
C ASN A 125 22.93 -36.24 7.16
N LYS A 126 23.38 -35.12 6.58
CA LYS A 126 24.27 -35.12 5.42
C LYS A 126 25.63 -34.56 5.83
N ASP A 127 26.51 -35.46 6.24
CA ASP A 127 27.93 -35.12 6.39
C ASP A 127 28.45 -34.60 5.03
N THR A 128 29.33 -33.60 5.08
CA THR A 128 30.07 -33.07 3.94
C THR A 128 30.64 -34.16 3.02
N VAL A 129 31.06 -35.29 3.58
CA VAL A 129 31.51 -36.47 2.82
C VAL A 129 30.38 -37.11 2.00
N CYS A 130 29.16 -37.20 2.54
CA CYS A 130 27.98 -37.70 1.82
C CYS A 130 27.58 -36.76 0.67
N LEU A 131 27.61 -35.44 0.91
CA LEU A 131 27.37 -34.43 -0.14
C LEU A 131 28.41 -34.51 -1.26
N LEU A 132 29.69 -34.62 -0.91
CA LEU A 132 30.75 -34.84 -1.89
C LEU A 132 30.52 -36.14 -2.66
N GLY A 133 30.13 -37.22 -1.99
CA GLY A 133 29.77 -38.49 -2.63
C GLY A 133 28.59 -38.37 -3.60
N GLU A 134 27.54 -37.63 -3.24
CA GLU A 134 26.40 -37.34 -4.11
C GLU A 134 26.82 -36.53 -5.35
N MET A 135 27.67 -35.51 -5.18
CA MET A 135 28.20 -34.72 -6.28
C MET A 135 29.11 -35.54 -7.20
N LEU A 136 30.01 -36.34 -6.62
CA LEU A 136 30.96 -37.19 -7.33
C LEU A 136 30.29 -38.37 -8.02
N LYS A 137 29.10 -38.80 -7.59
CA LYS A 137 28.33 -39.91 -8.21
C LYS A 137 28.11 -39.72 -9.72
N TYR A 138 27.98 -38.48 -10.16
CA TYR A 138 27.72 -38.15 -11.55
C TYR A 138 28.99 -37.93 -12.38
N ILE A 139 30.15 -37.88 -11.72
CA ILE A 139 31.45 -37.69 -12.36
C ILE A 139 31.99 -39.07 -12.79
N PRO A 140 32.48 -39.22 -14.04
CA PRO A 140 33.08 -40.46 -14.48
C PRO A 140 34.33 -40.76 -13.67
N LYS A 141 34.53 -42.02 -13.28
CA LYS A 141 35.73 -42.44 -12.58
C LYS A 141 36.91 -42.50 -13.57
N PRO A 142 38.15 -42.27 -13.12
CA PRO A 142 39.34 -42.43 -13.97
C PRO A 142 39.52 -43.84 -14.53
N SER A 143 38.92 -44.85 -13.87
CA SER A 143 38.94 -46.25 -14.29
C SER A 143 37.81 -46.62 -15.26
N ASP A 144 36.86 -45.72 -15.52
CA ASP A 144 35.77 -45.99 -16.46
C ASP A 144 36.30 -45.97 -17.90
N GLU A 145 35.70 -46.77 -18.77
CA GLU A 145 36.16 -46.90 -20.16
C GLU A 145 35.96 -45.58 -20.94
N PRO A 146 37.02 -45.00 -21.56
CA PRO A 146 36.95 -43.68 -22.17
C PRO A 146 35.83 -43.52 -23.22
N GLY A 147 35.53 -44.57 -23.97
CA GLY A 147 34.48 -44.57 -24.98
C GLY A 147 33.07 -44.39 -24.39
N GLU A 148 32.79 -45.02 -23.25
CA GLU A 148 31.51 -44.93 -22.56
C GLU A 148 31.33 -43.57 -21.87
N ILE A 149 32.42 -43.02 -21.31
CA ILE A 149 32.45 -41.65 -20.79
C ILE A 149 32.09 -40.66 -21.91
N TRP A 150 32.71 -40.80 -23.08
CA TRP A 150 32.51 -39.90 -24.22
C TRP A 150 31.08 -39.95 -24.74
N LYS A 151 30.49 -41.14 -24.88
CA LYS A 151 29.08 -41.31 -25.25
C LYS A 151 28.16 -40.62 -24.25
N LYS A 152 28.36 -40.83 -22.95
CA LYS A 152 27.54 -40.23 -21.89
C LYS A 152 27.60 -38.70 -21.90
N LEU A 153 28.79 -38.12 -22.07
CA LEU A 153 28.97 -36.66 -22.20
C LEU A 153 28.26 -36.10 -23.44
N LEU A 154 28.32 -36.80 -24.57
CA LEU A 154 27.62 -36.42 -25.80
C LEU A 154 26.10 -36.52 -25.65
N SER A 155 25.60 -37.54 -24.94
CA SER A 155 24.16 -37.68 -24.67
C SER A 155 23.63 -36.55 -23.79
N GLU A 156 24.35 -36.15 -22.74
CA GLU A 156 23.95 -35.02 -21.89
C GLU A 156 23.99 -33.68 -22.64
N ARG A 157 24.98 -33.47 -23.51
CA ARG A 157 25.06 -32.28 -24.37
C ARG A 157 23.83 -32.14 -25.28
N HIS A 158 23.36 -33.23 -25.87
CA HIS A 158 22.17 -33.22 -26.72
C HIS A 158 20.89 -32.93 -25.93
N LYS A 159 20.76 -33.45 -24.70
CA LYS A 159 19.60 -33.17 -23.82
C LYS A 159 19.48 -31.69 -23.44
N LEU A 160 20.61 -31.00 -23.25
CA LEU A 160 20.64 -29.56 -22.96
C LEU A 160 20.28 -28.70 -24.18
N HIS A 161 20.59 -29.17 -25.40
CA HIS A 161 20.27 -28.45 -26.63
C HIS A 161 18.82 -28.62 -27.09
N ASN A 162 18.16 -29.73 -26.73
CA ASN A 162 16.79 -30.03 -27.15
C ASN A 162 15.69 -29.58 -26.15
N ASN A 163 16.07 -29.08 -24.96
CA ASN A 163 15.14 -28.54 -23.95
C ASN A 163 15.06 -26.99 -23.99
N LYS A 164 15.37 -26.37 -25.14
CA LYS A 164 15.25 -24.93 -25.39
C LYS A 164 14.18 -24.64 -26.41
#